data_AF-A0A536Q019-F1
#
_entry.id   AF-A0A536Q019-F1
#
_cell.length_a   1.000
_cell.length_b   1.000
_cell.length_c   1.000
_cell.angle_alpha   90.00
_cell.angle_beta   90.00
_cell.angle_gamma   90.00
#
_symmetry.space_group_name_H-M   'P 1'
#
loop_
_entity.id
_entity.type
_entity.pdbx_description
1 polymer ?
#
loop_
_entity_poly.entity_id
_entity_poly.type
_entity_poly.pdbx_seq_one_letter_code
_entity_poly.pdbx_strand_id
1 'polypeptide(L)'
;MTKATVTKIFLGGVLAAIAGGIVVLVAGGIAYTNDVFVMNGQEVVGLRGGALTWTLLGVGLVGALTMAAGAIAGLVSWIGALLNVSQLDSKVWFVVLLLLGIFNFGIIGMIAYVIAGPDGTAKAAPRLAPAPARA
;
A
#
# COMPACT_ATOMS: atom_id res chain seq x y z
N MET A 1 -1.68 -4.72 15.91
CA MET A 1 -2.05 -3.48 15.21
C MET A 1 -3.56 -3.48 15.01
N THR A 2 -4.28 -2.40 15.33
CA THR A 2 -5.74 -2.40 15.21
C THR A 2 -6.16 -2.38 13.73
N LYS A 3 -7.37 -2.86 13.43
CA LYS A 3 -7.89 -2.82 12.04
C LYS A 3 -7.90 -1.39 11.48
N ALA A 4 -8.21 -0.40 12.32
CA ALA A 4 -8.21 1.01 11.93
C ALA A 4 -6.83 1.50 11.48
N THR A 5 -5.76 1.16 12.21
CA THR A 5 -4.40 1.54 11.81
C THR A 5 -4.01 0.84 10.51
N VAL A 6 -4.33 -0.44 10.35
CA VAL A 6 -4.03 -1.20 9.10
C VAL A 6 -4.72 -0.54 7.91
N THR A 7 -6.00 -0.21 8.06
CA THR A 7 -6.80 0.43 7.02
C THR A 7 -6.23 1.79 6.62
N LYS A 8 -5.84 2.62 7.60
CA LYS A 8 -5.26 3.94 7.33
C LYS A 8 -3.94 3.85 6.59
N ILE A 9 -3.05 2.93 7.01
CA ILE A 9 -1.75 2.74 6.33
C ILE A 9 -1.96 2.20 4.92
N PHE A 10 -2.87 1.23 4.72
CA PHE A 10 -3.15 0.69 3.40
C PHE A 10 -3.70 1.77 2.45
N LEU A 11 -4.76 2.49 2.85
CA LEU A 11 -5.36 3.53 2.02
C LEU A 11 -4.39 4.69 1.76
N GLY A 12 -3.65 5.13 2.78
CA GLY A 12 -2.60 6.14 2.63
C GLY A 12 -1.50 5.68 1.67
N GLY A 13 -1.09 4.42 1.76
CA GLY A 13 -0.10 3.81 0.87
C GLY A 13 -0.58 3.73 -0.58
N VAL A 14 -1.82 3.30 -0.82
CA VAL A 14 -2.44 3.28 -2.16
C VAL A 14 -2.50 4.69 -2.74
N LEU A 15 -2.93 5.68 -1.95
CA LEU A 15 -2.97 7.08 -2.40
C LEU A 15 -1.58 7.62 -2.73
N ALA A 16 -0.57 7.34 -1.89
CA ALA A 16 0.81 7.72 -2.15
C ALA A 16 1.36 7.04 -3.42
N ALA A 17 1.06 5.75 -3.63
CA ALA A 17 1.45 5.01 -4.83
C ALA A 17 0.88 5.66 -6.10
N ILE A 18 -0.42 5.95 -6.09
CA ILE A 18 -1.12 6.59 -7.22
C ILE A 18 -0.58 8.00 -7.46
N ALA A 19 -0.49 8.82 -6.41
CA ALA A 19 0.00 10.19 -6.52
C ALA A 19 1.44 10.24 -7.05
N GLY A 20 2.33 9.39 -6.51
CA GLY A 20 3.71 9.27 -6.98
C GLY A 20 3.78 8.84 -8.45
N GLY A 21 2.98 7.84 -8.85
CA GLY A 21 2.88 7.41 -10.24
C GLY A 21 2.41 8.51 -11.18
N ILE A 22 1.39 9.28 -10.79
CA ILE A 22 0.92 10.44 -11.57
C ILE A 22 2.06 11.47 -11.73
N VAL A 23 2.79 11.78 -10.67
CA VAL A 23 3.92 12.73 -10.73
C VAL A 23 4.99 12.25 -11.72
N VAL A 24 5.35 10.97 -11.71
CA VAL A 24 6.30 10.38 -12.67
C VAL A 24 5.80 10.51 -14.11
N LEU A 25 4.54 10.14 -14.36
CA LEU A 25 3.95 10.20 -15.70
C LEU A 25 3.86 11.63 -16.23
N VAL A 26 3.45 12.58 -15.39
CA VAL A 26 3.36 13.99 -15.76
C VAL A 26 4.75 14.57 -16.01
N ALA A 27 5.73 14.32 -15.14
CA ALA A 27 7.10 14.77 -15.35
C ALA A 27 7.70 14.19 -16.64
N GLY A 28 7.48 12.91 -16.90
CA GLY A 28 7.88 12.24 -18.14
C GLY A 28 7.20 12.81 -19.38
N GLY A 29 5.90 13.09 -19.31
CA GLY A 29 5.14 13.71 -20.41
C GLY A 29 5.60 15.14 -20.72
N ILE A 30 5.89 15.93 -19.69
CA ILE A 30 6.47 17.27 -19.86
C ILE A 30 7.87 17.17 -20.46
N ALA A 31 8.70 16.23 -19.99
CA ALA A 31 10.03 16.01 -20.55
C ALA A 31 9.97 15.62 -22.05
N TYR A 32 9.03 14.74 -22.40
CA TYR A 32 8.81 14.33 -23.79
C TYR A 32 8.38 15.48 -24.69
N THR A 33 7.43 16.30 -24.25
CA THR A 33 6.90 17.43 -25.04
C THR A 33 7.86 18.61 -25.16
N ASN A 34 8.92 18.67 -24.35
CA ASN A 34 9.92 19.76 -24.34
C ASN A 34 11.30 19.31 -24.86
N ASP A 35 11.39 18.22 -25.62
CA ASP A 35 12.63 17.71 -26.22
C ASP A 35 13.78 17.50 -25.20
N VAL A 36 13.42 17.17 -23.96
CA VAL A 36 14.39 16.87 -22.90
C VAL A 36 15.08 15.54 -23.19
N PHE A 37 14.35 14.58 -23.75
CA PHE A 37 14.91 13.31 -24.21
C PHE A 37 15.52 13.49 -25.60
N VAL A 38 16.81 13.20 -25.74
CA VAL A 38 17.47 13.11 -27.04
C VAL A 38 17.12 11.75 -27.63
N MET A 39 16.33 11.73 -28.70
CA MET A 39 15.82 10.50 -29.31
C MET A 39 16.60 10.12 -30.56
N ASN A 40 16.87 8.82 -30.72
CA ASN A 40 17.31 8.20 -31.98
C ASN A 40 16.25 7.17 -32.40
N GLY A 41 15.33 7.56 -33.28
CA GLY A 41 14.15 6.75 -33.59
C GLY A 41 13.22 6.62 -32.39
N GLN A 42 12.97 5.40 -31.93
CA GLN A 42 12.12 5.10 -30.76
C GLN A 42 12.91 5.09 -29.44
N GLU A 43 14.24 5.21 -29.48
CA GLU A 43 15.10 5.08 -28.31
C GLU A 43 15.53 6.44 -27.75
N VAL A 44 15.55 6.55 -26.42
CA VAL A 44 16.16 7.67 -25.72
C VAL A 44 17.66 7.40 -25.58
N VAL A 45 18.48 8.14 -26.32
CA VAL A 45 19.95 8.00 -26.33
C VAL A 45 20.66 9.01 -25.42
N GLY A 46 19.91 9.95 -24.85
CA GLY A 46 20.48 10.91 -23.91
C GLY A 46 19.46 11.89 -23.34
N LEU A 47 19.97 12.78 -22.50
CA LEU A 47 19.21 13.87 -21.90
C LEU A 47 19.83 15.20 -22.30
N ARG A 48 19.01 16.12 -22.79
CA ARG A 48 19.44 17.47 -23.14
C ARG A 48 19.82 18.21 -21.86
N GLY A 49 21.03 18.77 -21.80
CA GLY A 49 21.48 19.56 -20.65
C GLY A 49 20.66 20.84 -20.51
N GLY A 50 20.13 21.11 -19.32
CA GLY A 50 19.36 22.31 -19.04
C GLY A 50 18.66 22.29 -17.68
N ALA A 51 18.23 23.47 -17.20
CA ALA A 51 17.56 23.60 -15.91
C ALA A 51 16.26 22.78 -15.85
N LEU A 52 15.44 22.84 -16.90
CA LEU A 52 14.18 22.08 -16.98
C LEU A 52 14.41 20.57 -16.85
N THR A 53 15.42 20.03 -17.53
CA THR A 53 15.79 18.61 -17.45
C THR A 53 16.07 18.18 -16.02
N TRP A 54 16.90 18.93 -15.30
CA TRP A 54 17.24 18.61 -13.90
C TRP A 54 16.04 18.76 -12.97
N THR A 55 15.19 19.77 -13.18
CA THR A 55 13.94 19.91 -12.43
C THR A 55 13.03 18.71 -12.65
N LEU A 56 12.80 18.30 -13.89
CA LEU A 56 11.91 17.18 -14.21
C LEU A 56 12.47 15.84 -13.72
N LEU A 57 13.80 15.64 -13.76
CA LEU A 57 14.44 14.49 -13.13
C LEU A 57 14.22 14.49 -11.60
N GLY A 58 14.39 15.63 -10.95
CA GLY A 58 14.14 15.77 -9.52
C GLY A 58 12.69 15.49 -9.15
N VAL A 59 11.73 16.07 -9.87
CA VAL A 59 10.29 15.82 -9.68
C VAL A 59 9.95 14.36 -9.95
N GLY A 60 10.47 13.78 -11.03
CA GLY A 60 10.29 12.37 -11.35
C GLY A 60 10.85 11.45 -10.26
N LEU A 61 12.02 11.76 -9.71
CA LEU A 61 12.60 11.03 -8.58
C LEU A 61 11.71 11.12 -7.34
N VAL A 62 11.21 12.30 -6.99
CA VAL A 62 10.28 12.47 -5.86
C VAL A 62 9.00 11.67 -6.08
N GLY A 63 8.45 11.68 -7.30
CA GLY A 63 7.30 10.85 -7.66
C GLY A 63 7.59 9.35 -7.48
N ALA A 64 8.73 8.88 -7.99
CA ALA A 64 9.14 7.48 -7.87
C ALA A 64 9.34 7.06 -6.41
N LEU A 65 9.97 7.89 -5.58
CA LEU A 65 10.16 7.65 -4.16
C LEU A 65 8.83 7.64 -3.41
N THR A 66 7.92 8.55 -3.74
CA THR A 66 6.57 8.58 -3.16
C THR A 66 5.81 7.31 -3.53
N MET A 67 5.94 6.86 -4.77
CA MET A 67 5.32 5.62 -5.23
C MET A 67 5.88 4.39 -4.49
N ALA A 68 7.20 4.33 -4.33
CA ALA A 68 7.87 3.27 -3.58
C ALA A 68 7.46 3.27 -2.11
N ALA A 69 7.37 4.44 -1.47
CA ALA A 69 6.86 4.57 -0.10
C ALA A 69 5.41 4.06 0.03
N GLY A 70 4.56 4.33 -0.96
CA GLY A 70 3.21 3.79 -1.04
C GLY A 70 3.18 2.26 -1.11
N ALA A 71 4.04 1.66 -1.95
CA ALA A 71 4.18 0.21 -2.04
C ALA A 71 4.66 -0.43 -0.72
N ILE A 72 5.63 0.19 -0.05
CA ILE A 72 6.13 -0.24 1.26
C ILE A 72 5.02 -0.16 2.31
N ALA A 73 4.25 0.94 2.35
CA ALA A 73 3.09 1.06 3.23
C ALA A 73 2.05 -0.03 2.97
N GLY A 74 1.82 -0.39 1.70
CA GLY A 74 1.02 -1.54 1.30
C GLY A 74 1.51 -2.84 1.94
N LEU A 75 2.81 -3.16 1.81
CA LEU A 75 3.40 -4.36 2.42
C LEU A 75 3.28 -4.35 3.96
N VAL A 76 3.60 -3.22 4.60
CA VAL A 76 3.49 -3.06 6.06
C VAL A 76 2.06 -3.26 6.52
N SER A 77 1.08 -2.72 5.79
CA SER A 77 -0.34 -2.91 6.11
C SER A 77 -0.79 -4.36 5.96
N TRP A 78 -0.30 -5.08 4.94
CA TRP A 78 -0.60 -6.50 4.76
C TRP A 78 -0.03 -7.36 5.88
N ILE A 79 1.23 -7.12 6.27
CA ILE A 79 1.82 -7.78 7.46
C ILE A 79 1.02 -7.42 8.71
N GLY A 80 0.66 -6.15 8.89
CA GLY A 80 -0.17 -5.69 9.99
C GLY A 80 -1.54 -6.37 10.05
N ALA A 81 -2.16 -6.63 8.88
CA ALA A 81 -3.41 -7.37 8.76
C ALA A 81 -3.23 -8.83 9.20
N LEU A 82 -2.20 -9.52 8.70
CA LEU A 82 -1.87 -10.90 9.09
C LEU A 82 -1.67 -11.02 10.60
N LEU A 83 -0.95 -10.07 11.21
CA LEU A 83 -0.73 -10.02 12.65
C LEU A 83 -1.99 -9.67 13.45
N ASN A 84 -2.95 -8.96 12.87
CA ASN A 84 -4.24 -8.70 13.51
C ASN A 84 -5.09 -9.97 13.53
N VAL A 85 -5.25 -10.63 12.37
CA VAL A 85 -6.11 -11.81 12.25
C VAL A 85 -5.49 -13.08 12.85
N SER A 86 -4.16 -13.12 13.06
CA SER A 86 -3.51 -14.24 13.74
C SER A 86 -3.93 -14.39 15.21
N GLN A 87 -4.43 -13.31 15.81
CA GLN A 87 -4.91 -13.27 17.20
C GLN A 87 -6.31 -13.88 17.37
N LEU A 88 -7.04 -14.10 16.28
CA LEU A 88 -8.38 -14.68 16.32
C LEU A 88 -8.31 -16.19 16.57
N ASP A 89 -9.33 -16.74 17.25
CA ASP A 89 -9.43 -18.19 17.46
C ASP A 89 -9.48 -18.96 16.14
N SER A 90 -10.27 -18.48 15.18
CA SER A 90 -10.34 -19.03 13.82
C SER A 90 -9.22 -18.49 12.93
N LYS A 91 -8.44 -19.39 12.32
CA LYS A 91 -7.34 -19.05 11.40
C LYS A 91 -7.75 -18.88 9.94
N VAL A 92 -9.04 -18.98 9.62
CA VAL A 92 -9.54 -18.87 8.23
C VAL A 92 -9.09 -17.56 7.58
N TRP A 93 -9.30 -16.43 8.26
CA TRP A 93 -8.91 -15.12 7.75
C TRP A 93 -7.40 -14.98 7.56
N PHE A 94 -6.60 -15.55 8.45
CA PHE A 94 -5.16 -15.58 8.31
C PHE A 94 -4.74 -16.34 7.05
N VAL A 95 -5.26 -17.55 6.85
CA VAL A 95 -4.94 -18.39 5.69
C VAL A 95 -5.37 -17.72 4.40
N VAL A 96 -6.60 -17.18 4.34
CA VAL A 96 -7.10 -16.47 3.14
C VAL A 96 -6.20 -15.28 2.79
N LEU A 97 -5.87 -14.42 3.76
CA LEU A 97 -5.02 -13.25 3.50
C LEU A 97 -3.58 -13.61 3.15
N LEU A 98 -3.05 -14.68 3.75
CA LEU A 98 -1.72 -15.17 3.45
C LEU A 98 -1.64 -15.72 2.03
N LEU A 99 -2.58 -16.57 1.65
CA LEU A 99 -2.64 -17.16 0.30
C LEU A 99 -2.86 -16.08 -0.75
N LEU A 100 -3.81 -15.15 -0.53
CA LEU A 100 -4.01 -14.03 -1.46
C LEU A 100 -2.73 -13.19 -1.59
N GLY A 101 -2.00 -12.93 -0.51
CA GLY A 101 -0.72 -12.23 -0.58
C GLY A 101 0.35 -12.97 -1.41
N ILE A 102 0.55 -14.27 -1.15
CA ILE A 102 1.58 -15.09 -1.80
C ILE A 102 1.28 -15.29 -3.30
N PHE A 103 0.01 -15.46 -3.66
CA PHE A 103 -0.42 -15.65 -5.06
C PHE A 103 -0.64 -14.33 -5.81
N ASN A 104 -0.03 -13.22 -5.36
CA ASN A 104 -0.09 -11.91 -6.01
C ASN A 104 -1.49 -11.25 -6.05
N PHE A 105 -2.42 -11.74 -5.23
CA PHE A 105 -3.73 -11.15 -4.99
C PHE A 105 -3.76 -10.31 -3.70
N GLY A 106 -2.60 -9.84 -3.23
CA GLY A 106 -2.46 -9.13 -1.95
C GLY A 106 -3.34 -7.88 -1.85
N ILE A 107 -3.48 -7.11 -2.94
CA ILE A 107 -4.39 -5.95 -2.98
C ILE A 107 -5.85 -6.39 -2.81
N ILE A 108 -6.28 -7.46 -3.48
CA ILE A 108 -7.65 -7.99 -3.37
C ILE A 108 -7.90 -8.47 -1.93
N GLY A 109 -6.95 -9.19 -1.35
CA GLY A 109 -7.01 -9.63 0.05
C GLY A 109 -7.11 -8.44 1.02
N MET A 110 -6.33 -7.38 0.79
CA MET A 110 -6.39 -6.18 1.61
C MET A 110 -7.72 -5.44 1.47
N ILE A 111 -8.29 -5.34 0.26
CA ILE A 111 -9.63 -4.76 0.06
C ILE A 111 -10.68 -5.57 0.83
N ALA A 112 -10.66 -6.91 0.69
CA ALA A 112 -11.57 -7.79 1.43
C ALA A 112 -11.42 -7.63 2.96
N TYR A 113 -10.19 -7.52 3.45
CA TYR A 113 -9.91 -7.28 4.87
C TYR A 113 -10.40 -5.90 5.34
N VAL A 114 -10.22 -4.84 4.58
CA VAL A 114 -10.71 -3.50 4.95
C VAL A 114 -12.24 -3.52 5.09
N ILE A 115 -12.94 -4.13 4.13
CA ILE A 115 -14.41 -4.20 4.10
C ILE A 115 -14.95 -5.14 5.18
N ALA A 116 -14.53 -6.40 5.17
CA ALA A 116 -15.15 -7.47 5.95
C ALA A 116 -14.22 -8.11 6.99
N GLY A 117 -12.95 -7.69 7.03
CA GLY A 117 -11.94 -8.27 7.91
C GLY A 117 -12.31 -8.07 9.39
N PRO A 118 -12.22 -9.14 10.21
CA PRO A 118 -12.43 -9.08 11.65
C PRO A 118 -11.30 -8.31 12.33
N ASP A 119 -11.60 -7.69 13.48
CA ASP A 119 -10.59 -7.03 14.30
C ASP A 119 -10.17 -7.94 15.47
N GLY A 120 -8.98 -8.51 15.42
CA GLY A 120 -8.41 -9.32 16.50
C GLY A 120 -8.07 -8.53 17.77
N THR A 121 -8.13 -7.20 17.73
CA THR A 121 -7.91 -6.34 18.90
C THR A 121 -9.19 -5.95 19.64
N ALA A 122 -10.37 -6.24 19.07
CA ALA A 122 -11.63 -6.05 19.76
C ALA A 122 -11.72 -7.07 20.90
N LYS A 123 -11.56 -6.60 22.15
CA LYS A 123 -11.61 -7.43 23.37
C LYS A 123 -12.80 -8.38 23.30
N ALA A 124 -12.55 -9.68 23.45
CA ALA A 124 -13.57 -10.63 23.86
C ALA A 124 -14.29 -10.02 25.07
N ALA A 125 -15.59 -9.79 24.96
CA ALA A 125 -16.40 -9.31 26.08
C ALA A 125 -16.07 -10.19 27.31
N PRO A 126 -15.90 -9.61 28.52
CA PRO A 126 -15.69 -10.41 29.71
C PRO A 126 -16.81 -11.45 29.77
N ARG A 127 -16.47 -12.74 29.71
CA ARG A 127 -17.44 -13.79 30.04
C ARG A 127 -17.86 -13.49 31.48
N LEU A 128 -19.07 -12.96 31.66
CA LEU A 128 -19.69 -12.85 32.96
C LEU A 128 -19.64 -14.25 33.58
N ALA A 129 -18.84 -14.41 34.64
CA ALA A 129 -18.79 -15.64 35.38
C ALA A 129 -20.22 -15.98 35.84
N PRO A 130 -20.67 -17.24 35.75
CA PRO A 130 -21.97 -17.63 36.27
C PRO A 130 -22.07 -17.21 37.74
N ALA A 131 -23.13 -16.48 38.08
CA ALA A 131 -23.39 -16.09 39.47
C ALA A 131 -23.41 -17.35 40.35
N PRO A 132 -22.74 -17.36 41.51
CA PRO A 132 -22.72 -18.55 42.37
C PRO A 132 -24.15 -18.91 42.77
N ALA A 133 -24.53 -20.17 42.53
CA ALA A 133 -25.81 -20.72 42.97
C ALA A 133 -25.88 -20.61 44.50
N ARG A 134 -26.85 -19.83 45.00
CA ARG A 134 -27.15 -19.78 46.43
C ARG A 134 -27.81 -21.11 46.83
N ALA A 135 -27.19 -21.80 47.79
CA ALA A 135 -27.70 -22.99 48.45
C ALA A 135 -28.83 -22.66 49.44
#